data_AF-A0A947TMZ9-F1
#
_entry.id   AF-A0A947TMZ9-F1
#
_cell.length_a   1.000
_cell.length_b   1.000
_cell.length_c   1.000
_cell.angle_alpha   90.00
_cell.angle_beta   90.00
_cell.angle_gamma   90.00
#
_symmetry.space_group_name_H-M   'P 1'
#
loop_
_entity.id
_entity.type
_entity.pdbx_description
1 polymer ?
#
loop_
_entity_poly.entity_id
_entity_poly.type
_entity_poly.pdbx_seq_one_letter_code
_entity_poly.pdbx_strand_id
1 'polypeptide(L)'
;MKLSTIALAALAVLATTAHAAPAMMSPEWTAQACDAWNKDATLTSGLADQWIKNDKGRGYKIIHLYRTDCGEATQTELKIMGKDGKAMCVYGGAVQNTKMDHGVDYTMHATTERWNEMGAGEYGPMKAMMFGRLKFTGPKVEAMGVMGPFGAFLRLPGKIPGDQACPAK
;
A
#
# COMPACT_ATOMS: atom_id res chain seq x y z
N MET A 1 55.15 -43.18 9.38
CA MET A 1 53.73 -43.16 8.94
C MET A 1 53.28 -41.71 8.90
N LYS A 2 52.99 -41.17 7.72
CA LYS A 2 52.49 -39.79 7.53
C LYS A 2 50.97 -39.86 7.44
N LEU A 3 50.27 -39.23 8.38
CA LEU A 3 48.81 -39.05 8.35
C LEU A 3 48.52 -37.77 7.56
N SER A 4 48.05 -37.93 6.33
CA SER A 4 47.54 -36.83 5.52
C SER A 4 46.06 -36.61 5.86
N THR A 5 45.77 -35.52 6.58
CA THR A 5 44.41 -35.05 6.83
C THR A 5 43.86 -34.39 5.55
N ILE A 6 42.84 -35.01 4.96
CA ILE A 6 42.06 -34.46 3.85
C ILE A 6 41.06 -33.45 4.45
N ALA A 7 41.19 -32.17 4.10
CA ALA A 7 40.21 -31.14 4.44
C ALA A 7 39.04 -31.19 3.45
N LEU A 8 37.85 -31.54 3.94
CA LEU A 8 36.60 -31.55 3.17
C LEU A 8 35.99 -30.14 3.24
N ALA A 9 36.08 -29.37 2.16
CA ALA A 9 35.40 -28.08 2.04
C ALA A 9 33.91 -28.29 1.74
N ALA A 10 33.04 -28.00 2.72
CA ALA A 10 31.59 -27.98 2.52
C ALA A 10 31.17 -26.68 1.81
N LEU A 11 30.82 -26.76 0.52
CA LEU A 11 30.12 -25.68 -0.16
C LEU A 11 28.67 -25.63 0.33
N ALA A 12 28.35 -24.67 1.20
CA ALA A 12 26.97 -24.31 1.50
C ALA A 12 26.37 -23.59 0.29
N VAL A 13 25.54 -24.30 -0.49
CA VAL A 13 24.73 -23.71 -1.55
C VAL A 13 23.61 -22.92 -0.87
N LEU A 14 23.74 -21.59 -0.84
CA LEU A 14 22.65 -20.69 -0.48
C LEU A 14 21.63 -20.75 -1.62
N ALA A 15 20.64 -21.64 -1.50
CA ALA A 15 19.46 -21.64 -2.35
C ALA A 15 18.68 -20.34 -2.07
N THR A 16 18.78 -19.37 -2.96
CA THR A 16 17.87 -18.22 -2.98
C THR A 16 16.49 -18.75 -3.36
N THR A 17 15.62 -18.93 -2.37
CA THR A 17 14.21 -19.20 -2.64
C THR A 17 13.63 -17.99 -3.36
N ALA A 18 13.31 -18.13 -4.64
CA ALA A 18 12.52 -17.15 -5.36
C ALA A 18 11.12 -17.13 -4.74
N HIS A 19 10.90 -16.25 -3.77
CA HIS A 19 9.59 -16.03 -3.19
C HIS A 19 8.71 -15.41 -4.28
N ALA A 20 7.62 -16.10 -4.65
CA ALA A 20 6.63 -15.52 -5.53
C ALA A 20 6.14 -14.18 -4.94
N ALA A 21 5.91 -13.18 -5.79
CA ALA A 21 5.35 -11.92 -5.34
C ALA A 21 3.98 -12.19 -4.68
N PRO A 22 3.66 -11.54 -3.55
CA PRO A 22 2.33 -11.67 -2.97
C PRO A 22 1.28 -11.15 -3.95
N ALA A 23 0.06 -11.68 -3.85
CA ALA A 23 -1.07 -11.16 -4.63
C ALA A 23 -1.22 -9.65 -4.38
N MET A 24 -1.40 -8.87 -5.44
CA MET A 24 -1.59 -7.43 -5.33
C MET A 24 -2.79 -7.12 -4.42
N MET A 25 -2.57 -6.26 -3.43
CA MET A 25 -3.52 -5.95 -2.34
C MET A 25 -3.87 -7.11 -1.41
N SER A 26 -3.02 -8.14 -1.31
CA SER A 26 -3.06 -9.06 -0.16
C SER A 26 -2.54 -8.38 1.11
N PRO A 27 -2.76 -8.97 2.30
CA PRO A 27 -2.16 -8.49 3.54
C PRO A 27 -0.63 -8.31 3.44
N GLU A 28 0.07 -9.27 2.86
CA GLU A 28 1.53 -9.22 2.68
C GLU A 28 1.95 -8.11 1.72
N TRP A 29 1.25 -7.94 0.59
CA TRP A 29 1.50 -6.84 -0.33
C TRP A 29 1.23 -5.49 0.35
N THR A 30 0.20 -5.40 1.19
CA THR A 30 -0.18 -4.17 1.89
C THR A 30 0.84 -3.80 2.96
N ALA A 31 1.48 -4.77 3.61
CA ALA A 31 2.63 -4.53 4.47
C ALA A 31 3.80 -3.91 3.69
N GLN A 32 4.10 -4.43 2.49
CA GLN A 32 5.11 -3.85 1.60
C GLN A 32 4.73 -2.44 1.13
N ALA A 33 3.44 -2.19 0.91
CA ALA A 33 2.94 -0.85 0.58
C ALA A 33 3.10 0.14 1.73
N CYS A 34 2.95 -0.30 2.98
CA CYS A 34 3.24 0.51 4.15
C CYS A 34 4.72 0.90 4.23
N ASP A 35 5.62 -0.04 3.95
CA ASP A 35 7.06 0.23 3.88
C ASP A 35 7.42 1.18 2.73
N ALA A 36 6.80 0.98 1.55
CA ALA A 36 7.01 1.85 0.40
C ALA A 36 6.48 3.27 0.63
N TRP A 37 5.33 3.40 1.32
CA TRP A 37 4.79 4.69 1.76
C TRP A 37 5.83 5.45 2.58
N ASN A 38 6.41 4.79 3.58
CA ASN A 38 7.39 5.39 4.50
C ASN A 38 8.70 5.82 3.83
N LYS A 39 8.99 5.27 2.64
CA LYS A 39 10.17 5.62 1.83
C LYS A 39 9.88 6.72 0.80
N ASP A 40 8.62 7.09 0.59
CA ASP A 40 8.25 8.14 -0.37
C ASP A 40 8.08 9.49 0.34
N ALA A 41 8.97 10.44 0.04
CA ALA A 41 8.93 11.79 0.62
C ALA A 41 7.67 12.58 0.20
N THR A 42 7.10 12.29 -0.97
CA THR A 42 5.86 12.94 -1.43
C THR A 42 4.70 12.53 -0.54
N LEU A 43 4.66 11.26 -0.13
CA LEU A 43 3.65 10.75 0.80
C LEU A 43 3.91 11.25 2.22
N THR A 44 5.09 10.98 2.77
CA THR A 44 5.37 11.25 4.19
C THR A 44 5.40 12.74 4.52
N SER A 45 5.95 13.59 3.66
CA SER A 45 6.00 15.04 3.88
C SER A 45 4.79 15.77 3.31
N GLY A 46 4.31 15.37 2.12
CA GLY A 46 3.20 16.05 1.46
C GLY A 46 1.84 15.86 2.14
N LEU A 47 1.71 14.86 3.02
CA LEU A 47 0.53 14.62 3.83
C LEU A 47 0.71 15.02 5.30
N ALA A 48 1.86 15.60 5.67
CA ALA A 48 2.24 15.88 7.05
C ALA A 48 1.48 17.03 7.73
N ASP A 49 0.74 17.85 6.97
CA ASP A 49 0.02 19.00 7.50
C ASP A 49 -1.49 18.74 7.65
N GLN A 50 -2.35 19.50 6.96
CA GLN A 50 -3.81 19.46 7.16
C GLN A 50 -4.40 18.06 7.08
N TRP A 51 -3.90 17.25 6.13
CA TRP A 51 -4.39 15.90 5.92
C TRP A 51 -4.20 15.03 7.17
N ILE A 52 -2.97 14.77 7.62
CA ILE A 52 -2.77 13.86 8.75
C ILE A 52 -3.34 14.41 10.07
N LYS A 53 -3.44 15.74 10.21
CA LYS A 53 -4.03 16.40 11.39
C LYS A 53 -5.56 16.28 11.44
N ASN A 54 -6.24 16.04 10.32
CA ASN A 54 -7.67 15.76 10.30
C ASN A 54 -7.96 14.29 10.65
N ASP A 55 -7.68 13.90 11.89
CA ASP A 55 -7.88 12.53 12.39
C ASP A 55 -9.05 12.41 13.38
N LYS A 56 -9.80 13.51 13.58
CA LYS A 56 -10.86 13.67 14.59
C LYS A 56 -10.39 13.39 16.03
N GLY A 57 -9.12 13.68 16.33
CA GLY A 57 -8.52 13.46 17.64
C GLY A 57 -8.15 12.00 17.92
N ARG A 58 -8.23 11.10 16.93
CA ARG A 58 -7.90 9.67 17.10
C ARG A 58 -6.40 9.39 16.99
N GLY A 59 -5.62 10.31 16.44
CA GLY A 59 -4.18 10.13 16.20
C GLY A 59 -3.85 9.31 14.94
N TYR A 60 -4.85 8.88 14.16
CA TYR A 60 -4.66 8.08 12.95
C TYR A 60 -5.77 8.24 11.91
N LYS A 61 -5.42 7.89 10.68
CA LYS A 61 -6.35 7.66 9.57
C LYS A 61 -6.22 6.21 9.08
N ILE A 62 -7.34 5.67 8.62
CA ILE A 62 -7.42 4.34 8.02
C ILE A 62 -7.65 4.48 6.52
N ILE A 63 -6.93 3.65 5.75
CA ILE A 63 -7.15 3.45 4.32
C ILE A 63 -7.43 1.98 4.10
N HIS A 64 -8.63 1.65 3.66
CA HIS A 64 -8.95 0.33 3.13
C HIS A 64 -8.76 0.30 1.61
N LEU A 65 -8.16 -0.77 1.11
CA LEU A 65 -7.91 -0.99 -0.31
C LEU A 65 -8.28 -2.40 -0.74
N TYR A 66 -8.83 -2.53 -1.95
CA TYR A 66 -9.06 -3.82 -2.60
C TYR A 66 -9.19 -3.71 -4.12
N ARG A 67 -9.20 -4.86 -4.78
CA ARG A 67 -9.50 -4.99 -6.21
C ARG A 67 -10.96 -5.39 -6.39
N THR A 68 -11.70 -4.60 -7.15
CA THR A 68 -13.15 -4.72 -7.34
C THR A 68 -13.53 -6.08 -7.91
N ASP A 69 -12.74 -6.58 -8.84
CA ASP A 69 -12.84 -7.89 -9.47
C ASP A 69 -12.49 -9.07 -8.54
N CYS A 70 -11.83 -8.81 -7.40
CA CYS A 70 -11.60 -9.80 -6.34
C CYS A 70 -12.67 -9.76 -5.22
N GLY A 71 -13.38 -8.63 -5.11
CA GLY A 71 -14.49 -8.42 -4.18
C GLY A 71 -14.08 -7.78 -2.85
N GLU A 72 -15.02 -7.07 -2.23
CA GLU A 72 -14.80 -6.30 -0.99
C GLU A 72 -14.28 -7.16 0.18
N ALA A 73 -14.60 -8.46 0.22
CA ALA A 73 -14.11 -9.38 1.24
C ALA A 73 -12.58 -9.51 1.27
N THR A 74 -11.85 -9.16 0.19
CA THR A 74 -10.38 -9.20 0.16
C THR A 74 -9.73 -7.90 0.62
N GLN A 75 -10.48 -6.99 1.25
CA GLN A 75 -9.96 -5.70 1.67
C GLN A 75 -8.81 -5.82 2.68
N THR A 76 -7.85 -4.91 2.54
CA THR A 76 -6.70 -4.75 3.42
C THR A 76 -6.64 -3.32 3.93
N GLU A 77 -5.78 -3.08 4.92
CA GLU A 77 -5.72 -1.85 5.68
C GLU A 77 -4.31 -1.26 5.68
N LEU A 78 -4.23 0.06 5.49
CA LEU A 78 -3.11 0.88 5.92
C LEU A 78 -3.59 1.79 7.06
N LYS A 79 -2.77 1.91 8.11
CA LYS A 79 -2.97 2.86 9.21
C LYS A 79 -1.87 3.91 9.15
N ILE A 80 -2.27 5.17 8.97
CA ILE A 80 -1.35 6.30 8.87
C ILE A 80 -1.47 7.16 10.12
N MET A 81 -0.33 7.50 10.73
CA MET A 81 -0.23 8.34 11.92
C MET A 81 0.70 9.53 11.69
N GLY A 82 0.40 10.64 12.35
CA GLY A 82 1.35 11.74 12.47
C GLY A 82 2.50 11.34 13.38
N LYS A 83 3.73 11.30 12.86
CA LYS A 83 4.93 10.99 13.64
C LYS A 83 6.11 11.83 13.14
N ASP A 84 6.80 12.51 14.06
CA ASP A 84 7.99 13.31 13.78
C ASP A 84 7.79 14.33 12.63
N GLY A 85 6.61 14.96 12.60
CA GLY A 85 6.23 15.91 11.55
C GLY A 85 5.99 15.29 10.17
N LYS A 86 5.68 13.99 10.11
CA LYS A 86 5.39 13.24 8.88
C LYS A 86 4.12 12.40 9.00
N ALA A 87 3.49 12.11 7.87
CA ALA A 87 2.42 11.11 7.75
C ALA A 87 3.04 9.72 7.54
N MET A 88 3.22 8.96 8.62
CA MET A 88 3.90 7.66 8.61
C MET A 88 2.88 6.53 8.60
N CYS A 89 3.06 5.55 7.71
CA CYS A 89 2.34 4.30 7.79
C CYS A 89 2.90 3.46 8.95
N VAL A 90 2.06 3.12 9.91
CA VAL A 90 2.44 2.35 11.11
C VAL A 90 1.92 0.91 11.08
N TYR A 91 1.02 0.60 10.16
CA TYR A 91 0.49 -0.74 9.95
C TYR A 91 0.03 -0.88 8.50
N GLY A 92 0.37 -2.03 7.88
CA GLY A 92 -0.17 -2.48 6.62
C GLY A 92 -0.45 -3.97 6.69
N GLY A 93 -1.66 -4.41 6.33
CA GLY A 93 -2.03 -5.81 6.44
C GLY A 93 -3.53 -6.07 6.34
N ALA A 94 -4.00 -7.15 6.97
CA ALA A 94 -5.42 -7.46 7.08
C ALA A 94 -6.20 -6.36 7.80
N VAL A 95 -7.52 -6.27 7.58
CA VAL A 95 -8.35 -5.28 8.26
C VAL A 95 -8.32 -5.49 9.78
N GLN A 96 -8.00 -4.41 10.50
CA GLN A 96 -8.10 -4.34 11.96
C GLN A 96 -9.26 -3.44 12.39
N ASN A 97 -9.63 -2.46 11.56
CA ASN A 97 -10.70 -1.52 11.82
C ASN A 97 -11.90 -1.82 10.91
N THR A 98 -12.87 -2.60 11.40
CA THR A 98 -14.08 -2.95 10.63
C THR A 98 -15.10 -1.81 10.55
N LYS A 99 -14.97 -0.79 11.41
CA LYS A 99 -15.84 0.39 11.42
C LYS A 99 -15.05 1.62 10.97
N MET A 100 -15.36 2.10 9.77
CA MET A 100 -14.74 3.28 9.18
C MET A 100 -15.45 4.58 9.61
N ASP A 101 -14.69 5.65 9.82
CA ASP A 101 -15.21 7.01 9.89
C ASP A 101 -14.88 7.74 8.58
N HIS A 102 -15.77 7.67 7.59
CA HIS A 102 -15.56 8.28 6.27
C HIS A 102 -15.50 9.82 6.26
N GLY A 103 -15.60 10.48 7.41
CA GLY A 103 -15.22 11.88 7.55
C GLY A 103 -13.70 12.11 7.56
N VAL A 104 -12.91 11.06 7.84
CA VAL A 104 -11.44 11.11 7.95
C VAL A 104 -10.71 9.89 7.39
N ASP A 105 -11.42 8.77 7.22
CA ASP A 105 -10.93 7.50 6.68
C ASP A 105 -11.36 7.30 5.23
N TYR A 106 -10.70 6.37 4.57
CA TYR A 106 -10.77 6.17 3.14
C TYR A 106 -11.01 4.71 2.80
N THR A 107 -11.92 4.43 1.88
CA THR A 107 -12.01 3.15 1.20
C THR A 107 -11.81 3.39 -0.29
N MET A 108 -10.87 2.66 -0.88
CA MET A 108 -10.44 2.85 -2.26
C MET A 108 -10.41 1.52 -3.00
N HIS A 109 -11.08 1.44 -4.14
CA HIS A 109 -11.08 0.23 -4.95
C HIS A 109 -11.24 0.52 -6.44
N ALA A 110 -10.67 -0.34 -7.25
CA ALA A 110 -10.72 -0.30 -8.70
C ALA A 110 -10.55 -1.73 -9.22
N THR A 111 -10.78 -1.99 -10.51
CA THR A 111 -10.41 -3.30 -11.08
C THR A 111 -8.89 -3.44 -11.12
N THR A 112 -8.40 -4.68 -11.19
CA THR A 112 -6.98 -5.00 -11.39
C THR A 112 -6.34 -4.17 -12.51
N GLU A 113 -6.99 -4.11 -13.68
CA GLU A 113 -6.56 -3.31 -14.83
C GLU A 113 -6.34 -1.84 -14.44
N ARG A 114 -7.34 -1.21 -13.79
CA ARG A 114 -7.26 0.21 -13.41
C ARG A 114 -6.17 0.47 -12.37
N TRP A 115 -5.97 -0.45 -11.43
CA TRP A 115 -4.86 -0.35 -10.48
C TRP A 115 -3.50 -0.41 -11.18
N ASN A 116 -3.33 -1.29 -12.16
CA ASN A 116 -2.10 -1.40 -12.94
C ASN A 116 -1.83 -0.13 -13.77
N GLU A 117 -2.83 0.39 -14.47
CA GLU A 117 -2.68 1.62 -15.26
C GLU A 117 -2.33 2.84 -14.39
N MET A 118 -2.98 2.96 -13.21
CA MET A 118 -2.63 4.00 -12.22
C MET A 118 -1.23 3.80 -11.67
N GLY A 119 -0.85 2.55 -11.39
CA GLY A 119 0.49 2.14 -10.97
C GLY A 119 1.58 2.57 -11.96
N ALA A 120 1.33 2.36 -13.25
CA ALA A 120 2.19 2.77 -14.36
C ALA A 120 2.21 4.29 -14.59
N GLY A 121 1.32 5.05 -13.94
CA GLY A 121 1.21 6.49 -14.08
C GLY A 121 0.53 6.96 -15.37
N GLU A 122 -0.17 6.06 -16.09
CA GLU A 122 -0.89 6.37 -17.33
C GLU A 122 -2.07 7.33 -17.09
N TYR A 123 -2.57 7.37 -15.85
CA TYR A 123 -3.56 8.33 -15.39
C TYR A 123 -3.08 9.11 -14.19
N GLY A 124 -3.09 10.45 -14.31
CA GLY A 124 -3.02 11.30 -13.14
C GLY A 124 -4.27 11.09 -12.25
N PRO A 125 -4.16 11.31 -10.93
CA PRO A 125 -5.25 11.10 -9.98
C PRO A 125 -6.55 11.85 -10.33
N MET A 126 -6.46 12.99 -11.02
CA MET A 126 -7.65 13.69 -11.55
C MET A 126 -8.41 12.88 -12.60
N LYS A 127 -7.73 12.26 -13.57
CA LYS A 127 -8.40 11.42 -14.59
C LYS A 127 -9.01 10.17 -13.94
N ALA A 128 -8.31 9.56 -12.97
CA ALA A 128 -8.81 8.40 -12.25
C ALA A 128 -10.14 8.68 -11.52
N MET A 129 -10.23 9.83 -10.85
CA MET A 129 -11.45 10.26 -10.17
C MET A 129 -12.53 10.75 -11.14
N MET A 130 -12.17 11.58 -12.14
CA MET A 130 -13.12 12.15 -13.10
C MET A 130 -13.81 11.09 -13.96
N PHE A 131 -13.09 10.05 -14.37
CA PHE A 131 -13.66 8.94 -15.13
C PHE A 131 -14.23 7.82 -14.24
N GLY A 132 -14.25 8.00 -12.92
CA GLY A 132 -14.78 7.01 -11.97
C GLY A 132 -14.07 5.66 -12.01
N ARG A 133 -12.79 5.66 -12.42
CA ARG A 133 -11.92 4.47 -12.57
C ARG A 133 -11.35 4.01 -11.25
N LEU A 134 -11.22 4.95 -10.30
CA LEU A 134 -11.06 4.66 -8.88
C LEU A 134 -12.39 4.97 -8.18
N LYS A 135 -12.93 3.97 -7.48
CA LYS A 135 -14.02 4.17 -6.53
C LYS A 135 -13.42 4.59 -5.21
N PHE A 136 -14.03 5.62 -4.63
CA PHE A 136 -13.48 6.32 -3.48
C PHE A 136 -14.62 6.71 -2.55
N THR A 137 -14.50 6.30 -1.29
CA THR A 137 -15.37 6.68 -0.18
C THR A 137 -14.50 7.32 0.90
N GLY A 138 -14.80 8.56 1.29
CA GLY A 138 -14.01 9.35 2.22
C GLY A 138 -14.21 10.85 2.00
N PRO A 139 -13.45 11.73 2.69
CA PRO A 139 -13.59 13.17 2.58
C PRO A 139 -13.01 13.69 1.24
N LYS A 140 -13.83 13.68 0.18
CA LYS A 140 -13.41 14.04 -1.19
C LYS A 140 -12.73 15.41 -1.30
N VAL A 141 -13.22 16.41 -0.55
CA VAL A 141 -12.63 17.76 -0.56
C VAL A 141 -11.21 17.76 0.01
N GLU A 142 -10.97 17.02 1.09
CA GLU A 142 -9.64 16.83 1.65
C GLU A 142 -8.71 16.11 0.65
N ALA A 143 -9.19 15.03 0.02
CA ALA A 143 -8.41 14.32 -1.00
C ALA A 143 -8.01 15.22 -2.18
N MET A 144 -8.91 16.11 -2.63
CA MET A 144 -8.63 17.10 -3.66
C MET A 144 -7.61 18.17 -3.21
N GLY A 145 -7.44 18.39 -1.91
CA GLY A 145 -6.41 19.28 -1.37
C GLY A 145 -5.00 18.69 -1.43
N VAL A 146 -4.86 17.36 -1.58
CA VAL A 146 -3.58 16.63 -1.56
C VAL A 146 -3.35 15.80 -2.83
N MET A 147 -3.76 16.33 -3.98
CA MET A 147 -3.69 15.63 -5.27
C MET A 147 -2.28 15.11 -5.64
N GLY A 148 -1.22 15.84 -5.28
CA GLY A 148 0.16 15.42 -5.52
C GLY A 148 0.49 14.12 -4.76
N PRO A 149 0.46 14.12 -3.42
CA PRO A 149 0.64 12.92 -2.61
C PRO A 149 -0.35 11.79 -2.94
N PHE A 150 -1.61 12.13 -3.21
CA PHE A 150 -2.60 11.15 -3.65
C PHE A 150 -2.16 10.43 -4.94
N GLY A 151 -1.59 11.16 -5.90
CA GLY A 151 -0.99 10.56 -7.10
C GLY A 151 0.22 9.68 -6.81
N ALA A 152 1.03 10.00 -5.79
CA ALA A 152 2.13 9.13 -5.36
C ALA A 152 1.62 7.81 -4.76
N PHE A 153 0.52 7.85 -4.01
CA PHE A 153 -0.15 6.65 -3.48
C PHE A 153 -0.65 5.75 -4.61
N LEU A 154 -1.32 6.32 -5.62
CA LEU A 154 -1.85 5.56 -6.76
C LEU A 154 -0.76 4.88 -7.61
N ARG A 155 0.50 5.31 -7.49
CA ARG A 155 1.64 4.70 -8.17
C ARG A 155 2.25 3.52 -7.41
N LEU A 156 1.87 3.28 -6.14
CA LEU A 156 2.42 2.16 -5.37
C LEU A 156 2.23 0.78 -6.04
N PRO A 157 1.06 0.47 -6.66
CA PRO A 157 0.89 -0.75 -7.45
C PRO A 157 1.93 -0.96 -8.57
N GLY A 158 2.46 0.10 -9.17
CA GLY A 158 3.52 0.01 -10.19
C GLY A 158 4.94 -0.06 -9.62
N LYS A 159 5.11 0.20 -8.31
CA LYS A 159 6.41 0.18 -7.62
C LYS A 159 6.64 -1.10 -6.82
N ILE A 160 5.58 -1.81 -6.46
CA ILE A 160 5.63 -2.97 -5.56
C ILE A 160 5.21 -4.21 -6.38
N PRO A 161 6.08 -5.23 -6.50
CA PRO A 161 5.71 -6.47 -7.18
C PRO A 161 4.41 -7.05 -6.59
N GLY A 162 3.45 -7.36 -7.46
CA GLY A 162 2.16 -7.93 -7.06
C GLY A 162 1.67 -8.93 -8.09
N ASP A 163 1.43 -10.16 -7.65
CA ASP A 163 0.77 -11.17 -8.49
C ASP A 163 -0.68 -10.77 -8.76
N GLN A 164 -1.19 -11.13 -9.93
CA GLN A 164 -2.50 -10.68 -10.39
C GLN A 164 -3.64 -11.62 -9.97
N ALA A 165 -3.35 -12.81 -9.42
CA ALA A 165 -4.37 -13.68 -8.82
C ALA A 165 -5.00 -12.99 -7.61
N CYS A 166 -6.31 -13.19 -7.40
CA CYS A 166 -7.00 -12.56 -6.27
C CYS A 166 -6.45 -13.03 -4.93
N PRO A 167 -6.32 -12.13 -3.92
CA PRO A 167 -5.94 -12.53 -2.57
C PRO A 167 -6.94 -13.53 -2.00
N ALA A 168 -6.48 -14.34 -1.04
CA ALA A 168 -7.38 -15.15 -0.23
C ALA A 168 -8.38 -14.24 0.51
N LYS A 169 -9.61 -14.73 0.67
CA LYS A 169 -10.69 -14.09 1.42
C LYS A 169 -10.64 -14.47 2.89
#